data_AF-A0A352DUF0-F1
#
_entry.id   AF-A0A352DUF0-F1
#
_cell.length_a   1.000
_cell.length_b   1.000
_cell.length_c   1.000
_cell.angle_alpha   90.00
_cell.angle_beta   90.00
_cell.angle_gamma   90.00
#
_symmetry.space_group_name_H-M   'P 1'
#
loop_
_entity.id
_entity.type
_entity.pdbx_description
1 polymer ?
#
loop_
_entity_poly.entity_id
_entity_poly.type
_entity_poly.pdbx_seq_one_letter_code
_entity_poly.pdbx_strand_id
1 'polypeptide(L)'
;MTALAMRLAAAGAGSAAEPAVVVVPRVQADPAMNAPQAGWDAAASIRIDEPVGEAARAPVRLTTDVSILRTEDALALRFVCTNPSAPNFETRERDRDAEAYDDESVEVFIDVRDGSDYYHLVVNASGSVYDGRKLNRSWNGDWTAAVRQSGHGWEATVRIPFQTLGGPPAPGTYWLLNICRNARGPDGQWERSAWIAPGYHRPLGLFCFGDVDARPLFRDLHRALANLQRFETVGAAGAGASISASVATLESRIDDPSRVAPERFAGLLAAADEVSRTIEPSVQQAVMRAILETPRP
;
A
#
# COMPACT_ATOMS: atom_id res chain seq x y z
N MET A 1 3.25 -14.78 5.34
CA MET A 1 3.24 -13.56 6.17
C MET A 1 1.86 -12.95 6.11
N THR A 2 1.22 -12.62 7.22
CA THR A 2 -0.07 -11.89 7.17
C THR A 2 0.23 -10.39 7.13
N ALA A 3 -0.66 -9.53 6.62
CA ALA A 3 -0.48 -8.07 6.67
C ALA A 3 -0.19 -7.54 8.10
N LEU A 4 -0.68 -8.26 9.12
CA LEU A 4 -0.37 -8.04 10.53
C LEU A 4 1.13 -8.21 10.86
N ALA A 5 1.80 -9.19 10.27
CA ALA A 5 3.23 -9.47 10.50
C ALA A 5 4.16 -8.36 9.98
N MET A 6 3.83 -7.77 8.83
CA MET A 6 4.57 -6.61 8.33
C MET A 6 4.32 -5.34 9.13
N ARG A 7 3.09 -5.13 9.58
CA ARG A 7 2.74 -3.97 10.43
C ARG A 7 3.48 -4.01 11.76
N LEU A 8 3.55 -5.19 12.38
CA LEU A 8 4.32 -5.40 13.60
C LEU A 8 5.82 -5.20 13.41
N ALA A 9 6.36 -5.54 12.23
CA ALA A 9 7.77 -5.30 11.91
C ALA A 9 8.09 -3.84 11.53
N ALA A 10 7.10 -3.06 11.09
CA ALA A 10 7.24 -1.65 10.70
C ALA A 10 6.89 -0.67 11.83
N ALA A 11 6.17 -1.12 12.87
CA ALA A 11 5.78 -0.30 14.01
C ALA A 11 6.96 -0.05 14.95
N GLY A 12 7.46 1.19 14.97
CA GLY A 12 8.17 1.72 16.12
C GLY A 12 7.22 1.94 17.31
N ALA A 13 7.75 2.42 18.45
CA ALA A 13 7.03 2.60 19.72
C ALA A 13 5.94 3.71 19.75
N GLY A 14 5.31 4.04 18.61
CA GLY A 14 4.21 5.00 18.51
C GLY A 14 2.82 4.33 18.57
N SER A 15 1.74 5.10 18.77
CA SER A 15 0.33 4.62 18.73
C SER A 15 0.01 3.87 17.42
N ALA A 16 -0.86 2.85 17.48
CA ALA A 16 -1.33 2.10 16.30
C ALA A 16 -2.32 2.96 15.52
N ALA A 17 -1.82 3.83 14.64
CA ALA A 17 -2.67 4.55 13.71
C ALA A 17 -3.43 3.56 12.82
N GLU A 18 -4.71 3.84 12.56
CA GLU A 18 -5.49 3.05 11.62
C GLU A 18 -4.82 3.01 10.25
N PRO A 19 -4.87 1.87 9.52
CA PRO A 19 -4.46 1.85 8.13
C PRO A 19 -5.15 2.96 7.35
N ALA A 20 -4.40 3.68 6.53
CA ALA A 20 -5.02 4.36 5.41
C ALA A 20 -5.63 3.33 4.45
N VAL A 21 -6.89 3.57 4.08
CA VAL A 21 -7.71 2.66 3.28
C VAL A 21 -8.24 3.38 2.05
N VAL A 22 -8.22 2.67 0.93
CA VAL A 22 -8.84 3.05 -0.33
C VAL A 22 -9.78 1.95 -0.75
N VAL A 23 -11.06 2.28 -0.94
CA VAL A 23 -12.00 1.39 -1.62
C VAL A 23 -11.90 1.66 -3.11
N VAL A 24 -11.40 0.68 -3.88
CA VAL A 24 -11.14 0.82 -5.31
C VAL A 24 -12.44 0.62 -6.09
N PRO A 25 -13.06 1.68 -6.64
CA PRO A 25 -14.37 1.57 -7.27
C PRO A 25 -14.28 0.82 -8.59
N ARG A 26 -15.28 -0.03 -8.88
CA ARG A 26 -15.38 -0.74 -10.16
C ARG A 26 -16.21 0.07 -11.14
N VAL A 27 -15.68 0.28 -12.35
CA VAL A 27 -16.37 0.86 -13.50
C VAL A 27 -16.47 -0.17 -14.64
N GLN A 28 -17.32 0.09 -15.63
CA GLN A 28 -17.56 -0.83 -16.75
C GLN A 28 -16.46 -0.77 -17.82
N ALA A 29 -15.87 0.40 -18.03
CA ALA A 29 -14.86 0.62 -19.05
C ALA A 29 -13.77 1.54 -18.48
N ASP A 30 -12.54 1.35 -18.97
CA ASP A 30 -11.42 2.20 -18.56
C ASP A 30 -11.66 3.63 -19.07
N PRO A 31 -11.29 4.65 -18.28
CA PRO A 31 -11.16 6.00 -18.79
C PRO A 31 -10.16 6.02 -19.95
N ALA A 32 -10.36 6.95 -20.89
CA ALA A 32 -9.40 7.12 -21.97
C ALA A 32 -8.02 7.49 -21.41
N MET A 33 -6.99 6.75 -21.81
CA MET A 33 -5.60 7.07 -21.48
C MET A 33 -5.29 8.49 -21.98
N ASN A 34 -4.61 9.28 -21.15
CA ASN A 34 -4.23 10.65 -21.47
C ASN A 34 -5.40 11.66 -21.64
N ALA A 35 -6.63 11.29 -21.28
CA ALA A 35 -7.75 12.22 -21.28
C ALA A 35 -7.82 13.03 -19.97
N PRO A 36 -8.03 14.36 -20.02
CA PRO A 36 -8.22 15.16 -18.81
C PRO A 36 -9.57 14.84 -18.17
N GLN A 37 -9.56 14.44 -16.89
CA GLN A 37 -10.68 14.26 -15.95
C GLN A 37 -11.82 13.29 -16.34
N ALA A 38 -12.22 13.23 -17.61
CA ALA A 38 -13.36 12.45 -18.09
C ALA A 38 -13.18 10.94 -17.80
N GLY A 39 -14.20 10.34 -17.19
CA GLY A 39 -14.20 8.92 -16.80
C GLY A 39 -13.67 8.64 -15.39
N TRP A 40 -13.10 9.64 -14.71
CA TRP A 40 -12.56 9.49 -13.35
C TRP A 40 -13.52 9.91 -12.24
N ASP A 41 -14.76 10.31 -12.55
CA ASP A 41 -15.73 10.84 -11.56
C ASP A 41 -16.09 9.83 -10.47
N ALA A 42 -16.07 8.53 -10.80
CA ALA A 42 -16.34 7.45 -9.86
C ALA A 42 -15.08 6.94 -9.14
N ALA A 43 -13.91 7.51 -9.42
CA ALA A 43 -12.65 7.05 -8.84
C ALA A 43 -12.53 7.42 -7.36
N ALA A 44 -11.84 6.59 -6.59
CA ALA A 44 -11.33 7.02 -5.30
C ALA A 44 -10.22 8.05 -5.51
N SER A 45 -10.13 9.03 -4.62
CA SER A 45 -9.10 10.07 -4.69
C SER A 45 -8.25 10.06 -3.43
N ILE A 46 -6.94 10.10 -3.62
CA ILE A 46 -5.96 10.31 -2.55
C ILE A 46 -5.00 11.44 -2.94
N ARG A 47 -4.30 11.97 -1.94
CA ARG A 47 -3.24 12.96 -2.14
C ARG A 47 -1.91 12.42 -1.64
N ILE A 48 -0.84 12.74 -2.35
CA ILE A 48 0.54 12.53 -1.89
C ILE A 48 0.98 13.81 -1.16
N ASP A 49 0.99 13.74 0.16
CA ASP A 49 1.30 14.87 1.05
C ASP A 49 2.21 14.49 2.24
N GLU A 50 2.64 13.23 2.34
CA GLU A 50 3.59 12.80 3.36
C GLU A 50 5.03 12.98 2.89
N PRO A 51 5.85 13.83 3.52
CA PRO A 51 7.24 14.00 3.13
C PRO A 51 8.11 12.81 3.58
N VAL A 52 9.06 12.39 2.74
CA VAL A 52 9.85 11.17 2.95
C VAL A 52 11.35 11.47 2.88
N GLY A 53 12.14 10.75 3.69
CA GLY A 53 13.60 10.86 3.71
C GLY A 53 14.07 12.20 4.29
N GLU A 54 15.09 12.81 3.70
CA GLU A 54 15.63 14.11 4.15
C GLU A 54 14.58 15.25 4.06
N ALA A 55 13.58 15.09 3.18
CA ALA A 55 12.47 16.02 3.04
C ALA A 55 11.46 15.97 4.21
N ALA A 56 11.50 14.95 5.07
CA ALA A 56 10.56 14.75 6.20
C ALA A 56 10.52 15.90 7.24
N ARG A 57 11.36 16.93 7.08
CA ARG A 57 11.41 18.11 7.95
C ARG A 57 10.62 19.31 7.41
N ALA A 58 10.09 19.24 6.19
CA ALA A 58 9.35 20.32 5.57
C ALA A 58 8.04 19.80 4.95
N PRO A 59 6.96 20.61 4.91
CA PRO A 59 5.74 20.25 4.21
C PRO A 59 5.98 20.00 2.72
N VAL A 60 5.23 19.06 2.14
CA VAL A 60 5.21 18.82 0.70
C VAL A 60 4.67 20.06 -0.03
N ARG A 61 5.42 20.55 -1.01
CA ARG A 61 5.08 21.74 -1.81
C ARG A 61 4.62 21.36 -3.22
N LEU A 62 5.14 20.24 -3.76
CA LEU A 62 4.80 19.71 -5.08
C LEU A 62 3.75 18.62 -4.92
N THR A 63 2.49 19.05 -4.78
CA THR A 63 1.37 18.15 -4.50
C THR A 63 1.05 17.28 -5.71
N THR A 64 0.62 16.05 -5.44
CA THR A 64 0.09 15.13 -6.44
C THR A 64 -1.24 14.58 -5.97
N ASP A 65 -2.28 14.79 -6.78
CA ASP A 65 -3.58 14.14 -6.61
C ASP A 65 -3.62 12.86 -7.44
N VAL A 66 -4.15 11.78 -6.85
CA VAL A 66 -4.22 10.47 -7.49
C VAL A 66 -5.66 9.98 -7.49
N SER A 67 -6.19 9.72 -8.69
CA SER A 67 -7.48 9.07 -8.88
C SER A 67 -7.27 7.59 -9.18
N ILE A 68 -8.00 6.71 -8.51
CA ILE A 68 -7.84 5.25 -8.59
C ILE A 68 -9.19 4.59 -8.82
N LEU A 69 -9.26 3.70 -9.81
CA LEU A 69 -10.43 2.86 -10.07
C LEU A 69 -9.99 1.53 -10.67
N ARG A 70 -10.95 0.65 -10.92
CA ARG A 70 -10.72 -0.59 -11.65
C ARG A 70 -11.82 -0.90 -12.64
N THR A 71 -11.46 -1.67 -13.66
CA THR A 71 -12.39 -2.44 -14.48
C THR A 71 -12.45 -3.87 -13.98
N GLU A 72 -13.00 -4.79 -14.78
CA GLU A 72 -12.98 -6.21 -14.47
C GLU A 72 -11.57 -6.80 -14.53
N ASP A 73 -10.74 -6.31 -15.44
CA ASP A 73 -9.45 -6.90 -15.80
C ASP A 73 -8.24 -6.03 -15.44
N ALA A 74 -8.42 -4.77 -15.02
CA ALA A 74 -7.31 -3.88 -14.73
C ALA A 74 -7.54 -2.92 -13.55
N LEU A 75 -6.43 -2.52 -12.92
CA LEU A 75 -6.34 -1.36 -12.05
C LEU A 75 -5.89 -0.15 -12.89
N ALA A 76 -6.51 1.01 -12.70
CA ALA A 76 -6.10 2.24 -13.34
C ALA A 76 -5.85 3.35 -12.32
N LEU A 77 -4.79 4.12 -12.55
CA LEU A 77 -4.40 5.27 -11.75
C LEU A 77 -4.19 6.48 -12.65
N ARG A 78 -4.70 7.64 -12.22
CA ARG A 78 -4.39 8.93 -12.82
C ARG A 78 -3.69 9.80 -11.79
N PHE A 79 -2.61 10.42 -12.22
CA PHE A 79 -1.79 11.32 -11.43
C PHE A 79 -1.94 12.73 -12.00
N VAL A 80 -2.24 13.69 -11.14
CA VAL A 80 -2.17 15.13 -11.45
C VAL A 80 -1.10 15.73 -10.58
N CYS A 81 0.03 16.08 -11.19
CA CYS A 81 1.24 16.42 -10.47
C CYS A 81 1.57 17.89 -10.69
N THR A 82 1.51 18.67 -9.62
CA THR A 82 1.87 20.08 -9.68
C THR A 82 3.38 20.25 -9.66
N ASN A 83 3.90 21.10 -10.54
CA ASN A 83 5.27 21.58 -10.44
C ASN A 83 5.33 23.06 -10.85
N PRO A 84 5.66 23.99 -9.93
CA PRO A 84 5.75 25.42 -10.22
C PRO A 84 6.86 25.78 -11.22
N SER A 85 7.82 24.90 -11.47
CA SER A 85 8.84 25.06 -12.50
C SER A 85 8.32 24.76 -13.91
N ALA A 86 7.07 24.31 -14.08
CA ALA A 86 6.50 24.00 -15.39
C ALA A 86 6.50 25.21 -16.35
N PRO A 87 6.74 25.00 -17.66
CA PRO A 87 7.05 23.72 -18.31
C PRO A 87 8.55 23.34 -18.26
N ASN A 88 9.35 24.02 -17.45
CA ASN A 88 10.83 23.94 -17.44
C ASN A 88 11.40 23.05 -16.33
N PHE A 89 10.62 22.16 -15.73
CA PHE A 89 11.18 21.19 -14.77
C PHE A 89 12.07 20.18 -15.51
N GLU A 90 13.11 19.69 -14.83
CA GLU A 90 14.01 18.70 -15.40
C GLU A 90 13.28 17.37 -15.57
N THR A 91 13.24 16.85 -16.80
CA THR A 91 12.87 15.47 -17.09
C THR A 91 13.57 14.99 -18.34
N ARG A 92 13.85 13.68 -18.42
CA ARG A 92 14.56 13.06 -19.54
C ARG A 92 13.84 11.83 -20.04
N GLU A 93 13.76 11.68 -21.36
CA GLU A 93 13.48 10.39 -21.96
C GLU A 93 14.62 9.42 -21.63
N ARG A 94 14.25 8.22 -21.23
CA ARG A 94 15.12 7.13 -20.80
C ARG A 94 14.63 5.83 -21.45
N ASP A 95 15.58 4.95 -21.71
CA ASP A 95 15.27 3.56 -22.06
C ASP A 95 14.47 2.89 -20.93
N ARG A 96 13.67 1.89 -21.29
CA ARG A 96 12.97 1.06 -20.31
C ARG A 96 13.98 0.44 -19.33
N ASP A 97 13.59 0.37 -18.05
CA ASP A 97 14.37 -0.16 -16.92
C ASP A 97 15.58 0.69 -16.48
N ALA A 98 15.85 1.82 -17.13
CA ALA A 98 16.79 2.82 -16.63
C ALA A 98 16.27 3.51 -15.35
N GLU A 99 17.08 4.34 -14.69
CA GLU A 99 16.69 5.05 -13.46
C GLU A 99 15.70 6.20 -13.71
N ALA A 100 14.49 5.87 -14.18
CA ALA A 100 13.37 6.82 -14.30
C ALA A 100 12.93 7.38 -12.95
N TYR A 101 13.23 6.68 -11.85
CA TYR A 101 12.99 7.11 -10.46
C TYR A 101 13.94 8.24 -9.99
N ASP A 102 15.10 8.40 -10.63
CA ASP A 102 16.03 9.51 -10.37
C ASP A 102 15.69 10.75 -11.21
N ASP A 103 14.40 10.92 -11.51
CA ASP A 103 13.82 12.00 -12.29
C ASP A 103 12.49 12.45 -11.67
N GLU A 104 11.90 13.53 -12.20
CA GLU A 104 10.52 13.91 -11.90
C GLU A 104 9.57 12.75 -12.25
N SER A 105 9.07 12.03 -11.25
CA SER A 105 8.44 10.72 -11.43
C SER A 105 7.40 10.38 -10.39
N VAL A 106 6.44 9.55 -10.77
CA VAL A 106 5.52 8.87 -9.85
C VAL A 106 5.89 7.41 -9.76
N GLU A 107 5.75 6.84 -8.56
CA GLU A 107 6.03 5.43 -8.30
C GLU A 107 4.85 4.75 -7.63
N VAL A 108 4.58 3.50 -8.02
CA VAL A 108 3.55 2.66 -7.43
C VAL A 108 4.19 1.36 -6.95
N PHE A 109 4.07 1.11 -5.65
CA PHE A 109 4.47 -0.14 -5.02
C PHE A 109 3.23 -0.97 -4.75
N ILE A 110 3.19 -2.22 -5.23
CA ILE A 110 2.01 -3.08 -5.17
C ILE A 110 2.38 -4.46 -4.62
N ASP A 111 1.89 -4.78 -3.43
CA ASP A 111 1.92 -6.13 -2.87
C ASP A 111 0.52 -6.75 -2.96
N VAL A 112 0.38 -7.70 -3.89
CA VAL A 112 -0.86 -8.46 -4.11
C VAL A 112 -0.96 -9.72 -3.23
N ARG A 113 0.02 -9.90 -2.35
CA ARG A 113 0.18 -11.08 -1.52
C ARG A 113 0.03 -10.67 -0.06
N ASP A 114 1.12 -10.76 0.67
CA ASP A 114 1.11 -11.03 2.10
C ASP A 114 2.20 -10.22 2.83
N GLY A 115 2.75 -9.22 2.13
CA GLY A 115 3.85 -8.39 2.60
C GLY A 115 5.23 -8.88 2.20
N SER A 116 5.33 -10.13 1.75
CA SER A 116 6.62 -10.70 1.42
C SER A 116 7.14 -10.26 0.06
N ASP A 117 6.38 -9.55 -0.78
CA ASP A 117 6.78 -9.25 -2.15
C ASP A 117 5.95 -8.16 -2.83
N TYR A 118 6.60 -7.29 -3.61
CA TYR A 118 5.91 -6.21 -4.29
C TYR A 118 6.44 -5.96 -5.71
N TYR A 119 5.55 -5.47 -6.56
CA TYR A 119 5.88 -4.86 -7.84
C TYR A 119 6.18 -3.38 -7.62
N HIS A 120 7.12 -2.84 -8.39
CA HIS A 120 7.54 -1.44 -8.37
C HIS A 120 7.40 -0.92 -9.79
N LEU A 121 6.46 -0.01 -10.01
CA LEU A 121 6.22 0.61 -11.31
C LEU A 121 6.53 2.10 -11.21
N VAL A 122 7.23 2.64 -12.19
CA VAL A 122 7.64 4.05 -12.22
C VAL A 122 7.32 4.64 -13.57
N VAL A 123 6.77 5.86 -13.56
CA VAL A 123 6.57 6.68 -14.76
C VAL A 123 7.18 8.04 -14.48
N ASN A 124 8.10 8.49 -15.34
CA ASN A 124 8.62 9.86 -15.28
C ASN A 124 7.80 10.83 -16.15
N ALA A 125 8.04 12.13 -15.96
CA ALA A 125 7.33 13.20 -16.65
C ALA A 125 7.60 13.30 -18.17
N SER A 126 8.52 12.49 -18.70
CA SER A 126 8.78 12.31 -20.14
C SER A 126 8.07 11.09 -20.73
N GLY A 127 7.42 10.26 -19.90
CA GLY A 127 6.75 9.04 -20.32
C GLY A 127 7.62 7.78 -20.29
N SER A 128 8.86 7.89 -19.83
CA SER A 128 9.72 6.72 -19.62
C SER A 128 9.26 5.92 -18.43
N VAL A 129 9.39 4.61 -18.55
CA VAL A 129 8.92 3.64 -17.56
C VAL A 129 10.08 2.81 -17.02
N TYR A 130 9.97 2.48 -15.74
CA TYR A 130 10.77 1.45 -15.10
C TYR A 130 9.81 0.50 -14.40
N ASP A 131 10.12 -0.79 -14.43
CA ASP A 131 9.45 -1.74 -13.57
C ASP A 131 10.40 -2.76 -12.94
N GLY A 132 9.90 -3.38 -11.88
CA GLY A 132 10.64 -4.38 -11.15
C GLY A 132 9.78 -5.11 -10.13
N ARG A 133 10.35 -6.16 -9.57
CA ARG A 133 9.76 -6.95 -8.49
C ARG A 133 10.73 -6.98 -7.33
N LYS A 134 10.41 -6.26 -6.26
CA LYS A 134 11.37 -5.83 -5.23
C LYS A 134 12.58 -5.13 -5.86
N LEU A 135 13.77 -5.67 -5.62
CA LEU A 135 15.05 -5.20 -6.16
C LEU A 135 15.42 -5.89 -7.48
N ASN A 136 14.59 -6.81 -7.97
CA ASN A 136 14.82 -7.45 -9.26
C ASN A 136 14.29 -6.56 -10.39
N ARG A 137 15.21 -5.90 -11.09
CA ARG A 137 14.96 -5.04 -12.27
C ARG A 137 14.70 -5.83 -13.57
N SER A 138 14.80 -7.16 -13.56
CA SER A 138 14.59 -7.97 -14.78
C SER A 138 13.13 -8.37 -15.00
N TRP A 139 12.26 -8.17 -13.99
CA TRP A 139 10.83 -8.40 -14.17
C TRP A 139 10.27 -7.28 -15.03
N ASN A 140 9.64 -7.63 -16.15
CA ASN A 140 9.05 -6.70 -17.10
C ASN A 140 7.55 -7.00 -17.25
N GLY A 141 6.70 -6.11 -16.74
CA GLY A 141 5.26 -6.29 -16.75
C GLY A 141 4.59 -5.78 -18.03
N ASP A 142 3.46 -6.38 -18.39
CA ASP A 142 2.57 -5.85 -19.43
C ASP A 142 1.64 -4.79 -18.82
N TRP A 143 2.07 -3.54 -18.79
CA TRP A 143 1.29 -2.41 -18.30
C TRP A 143 1.57 -1.19 -19.17
N THR A 144 0.65 -0.22 -19.15
CA THR A 144 0.73 0.95 -20.02
C THR A 144 0.70 2.24 -19.22
N ALA A 145 1.47 3.21 -19.67
CA ALA A 145 1.48 4.56 -19.15
C ALA A 145 1.32 5.57 -20.29
N ALA A 146 0.64 6.67 -20.01
CA ALA A 146 0.58 7.83 -20.90
C ALA A 146 0.82 9.09 -20.08
N VAL A 147 1.59 10.03 -20.64
CA VAL A 147 1.99 11.25 -19.96
C VAL A 147 1.64 12.46 -20.81
N ARG A 148 1.21 13.54 -20.15
CA ARG A 148 1.01 14.84 -20.76
C ARG A 148 1.49 15.95 -19.84
N GLN A 149 2.34 16.82 -20.38
CA GLN A 149 2.76 18.04 -19.71
C GLN A 149 1.68 19.13 -19.82
N SER A 150 1.68 20.05 -18.85
CA SER A 150 0.76 21.18 -18.80
C SER A 150 1.47 22.42 -18.24
N GLY A 151 0.79 23.58 -18.28
CA GLY A 151 1.31 24.80 -17.67
C GLY A 151 1.43 24.77 -16.14
N HIS A 152 0.94 23.73 -15.47
CA HIS A 152 0.94 23.60 -14.02
C HIS A 152 1.80 22.42 -13.50
N GLY A 153 2.42 21.66 -14.41
CA GLY A 153 3.13 20.42 -14.10
C GLY A 153 2.86 19.38 -15.17
N TRP A 154 2.46 18.17 -14.77
CA TRP A 154 2.16 17.10 -15.71
C TRP A 154 1.15 16.11 -15.14
N GLU A 155 0.57 15.32 -16.03
CA GLU A 155 -0.36 14.25 -15.70
C GLU A 155 0.15 12.94 -16.25
N ALA A 156 -0.08 11.86 -15.48
CA ALA A 156 0.17 10.49 -15.89
C ALA A 156 -1.12 9.69 -15.80
N THR A 157 -1.36 8.79 -16.74
CA THR A 157 -2.35 7.73 -16.59
C THR A 157 -1.64 6.40 -16.69
N VAL A 158 -1.92 5.49 -15.77
CA VAL A 158 -1.33 4.16 -15.68
C VAL A 158 -2.45 3.14 -15.68
N ARG A 159 -2.35 2.14 -16.55
CA ARG A 159 -3.26 1.00 -16.60
C ARG A 159 -2.47 -0.28 -16.40
N ILE A 160 -2.87 -1.06 -15.39
CA ILE A 160 -2.21 -2.29 -14.96
C ILE A 160 -3.23 -3.43 -15.08
N PRO A 161 -3.17 -4.23 -16.17
CA PRO A 161 -3.89 -5.48 -16.25
C PRO A 161 -3.61 -6.34 -15.01
N PHE A 162 -4.64 -6.93 -14.41
CA PHE A 162 -4.48 -7.77 -13.24
C PHE A 162 -3.62 -9.01 -13.53
N GLN A 163 -3.64 -9.52 -14.77
CA GLN A 163 -2.79 -10.63 -15.18
C GLN A 163 -1.29 -10.31 -15.07
N THR A 164 -0.91 -9.04 -15.24
CA THR A 164 0.45 -8.56 -15.01
C THR A 164 0.90 -8.78 -13.58
N LEU A 165 -0.03 -8.75 -12.63
CA LEU A 165 0.21 -8.96 -11.21
C LEU A 165 -0.05 -10.40 -10.76
N GLY A 166 -0.43 -11.30 -11.68
CA GLY A 166 -0.74 -12.71 -11.43
C GLY A 166 -2.22 -13.05 -11.31
N GLY A 167 -3.12 -12.10 -11.57
CA GLY A 167 -4.57 -12.31 -11.63
C GLY A 167 -5.37 -11.25 -10.87
N PRO A 168 -6.71 -11.23 -11.05
CA PRO A 168 -7.59 -10.28 -10.37
C PRO A 168 -7.60 -10.50 -8.86
N PRO A 169 -7.89 -9.45 -8.06
CA PRO A 169 -8.04 -9.60 -6.62
C PRO A 169 -9.16 -10.59 -6.31
N ALA A 170 -8.88 -11.56 -5.45
CA ALA A 170 -9.88 -12.53 -5.04
C ALA A 170 -11.01 -11.83 -4.24
N PRO A 171 -12.26 -12.31 -4.31
CA PRO A 171 -13.35 -11.77 -3.50
C PRO A 171 -13.00 -11.77 -2.01
N GLY A 172 -13.36 -10.71 -1.29
CA GLY A 172 -13.05 -10.59 0.13
C GLY A 172 -11.59 -10.26 0.45
N THR A 173 -10.75 -9.95 -0.55
CA THR A 173 -9.34 -9.61 -0.33
C THR A 173 -9.05 -8.13 -0.56
N TYR A 174 -7.85 -7.73 -0.13
CA TYR A 174 -7.27 -6.41 -0.33
C TYR A 174 -5.83 -6.59 -0.79
N TRP A 175 -5.28 -5.55 -1.41
CA TRP A 175 -3.86 -5.45 -1.69
C TRP A 175 -3.23 -4.37 -0.81
N LEU A 176 -1.91 -4.44 -0.65
CA LEU A 176 -1.16 -3.38 0.00
C LEU A 176 -0.47 -2.55 -1.07
N LEU A 177 -0.68 -1.24 -1.04
CA LEU A 177 0.00 -0.33 -1.94
C LEU A 177 0.63 0.84 -1.19
N ASN A 178 1.60 1.46 -1.83
CA ASN A 178 2.00 2.83 -1.55
C ASN A 178 2.34 3.53 -2.86
N ILE A 179 2.15 4.84 -2.86
CA ILE A 179 2.28 5.67 -4.05
C ILE A 179 3.17 6.84 -3.68
N CYS A 180 4.21 7.08 -4.47
CA CYS A 180 5.26 8.05 -4.17
C CYS A 180 5.48 9.02 -5.33
N ARG A 181 6.12 10.14 -5.01
CA ARG A 181 6.50 11.19 -5.94
C ARG A 181 7.94 11.60 -5.68
N ASN A 182 8.79 11.53 -6.70
CA ASN A 182 10.06 12.27 -6.75
C ASN A 182 9.86 13.53 -7.58
N ALA A 183 10.18 14.68 -7.00
CA ALA A 183 10.02 15.96 -7.65
C ALA A 183 11.18 16.90 -7.34
N ARG A 184 11.39 17.89 -8.19
CA ARG A 184 12.39 18.93 -7.96
C ARG A 184 11.75 20.31 -7.97
N GLY A 185 11.93 21.04 -6.87
CA GLY A 185 11.41 22.40 -6.73
C GLY A 185 12.18 23.42 -7.57
N PRO A 186 11.69 24.68 -7.68
CA PRO A 186 12.40 25.77 -8.38
C PRO A 186 13.77 26.10 -7.80
N ASP A 187 14.01 25.74 -6.54
CA ASP A 187 15.28 25.85 -5.82
C ASP A 187 16.28 24.74 -6.20
N GLY A 188 15.89 23.80 -7.06
CA GLY A 188 16.70 22.65 -7.43
C GLY A 188 16.83 21.62 -6.31
N GLN A 189 16.05 21.71 -5.23
CA GLN A 189 16.07 20.72 -4.16
C GLN A 189 15.12 19.57 -4.47
N TRP A 190 15.57 18.35 -4.15
CA TRP A 190 14.72 17.16 -4.24
C TRP A 190 13.65 17.19 -3.16
N GLU A 191 12.43 16.90 -3.58
CA GLU A 191 11.29 16.66 -2.72
C GLU A 191 10.78 15.25 -3.00
N ARG A 192 10.86 14.39 -1.98
CA ARG A 192 10.33 13.04 -2.02
C ARG A 192 9.12 12.97 -1.11
N SER A 193 8.01 12.50 -1.65
CA SER A 193 6.76 12.38 -0.90
C SER A 193 6.05 11.07 -1.21
N ALA A 194 5.17 10.66 -0.30
CA ALA A 194 4.37 9.47 -0.41
C ALA A 194 2.93 9.75 0.01
N TRP A 195 2.04 8.82 -0.30
CA TRP A 195 0.71 8.78 0.30
C TRP A 195 0.78 8.35 1.78
N ILE A 196 1.71 7.45 2.13
CA ILE A 196 1.93 7.00 3.51
C ILE A 196 3.42 6.88 3.81
N ALA A 197 3.88 7.41 4.94
CA ALA A 197 5.23 7.19 5.45
C ALA A 197 5.45 5.75 5.96
N PRO A 198 6.66 5.16 5.86
CA PRO A 198 7.91 5.80 5.45
C PRO A 198 8.15 5.81 3.92
N GLY A 199 7.12 5.56 3.10
CA GLY A 199 7.16 5.76 1.65
C GLY A 199 7.65 4.56 0.85
N TYR A 200 8.75 4.74 0.13
CA TYR A 200 9.30 3.84 -0.87
C TYR A 200 9.55 2.42 -0.35
N HIS A 201 9.31 1.42 -1.19
CA HIS A 201 9.49 -0.01 -0.88
C HIS A 201 8.70 -0.49 0.36
N ARG A 202 7.63 0.24 0.72
CA ARG A 202 6.78 -0.03 1.89
C ARG A 202 5.29 0.11 1.52
N PRO A 203 4.73 -0.85 0.76
CA PRO A 203 3.30 -0.89 0.49
C PRO A 203 2.54 -1.25 1.78
N LEU A 204 1.92 -0.25 2.43
CA LEU A 204 1.29 -0.42 3.75
C LEU A 204 -0.19 -0.05 3.78
N GLY A 205 -0.68 0.69 2.79
CA GLY A 205 -2.07 1.13 2.73
C GLY A 205 -2.96 0.08 2.09
N LEU A 206 -4.18 -0.05 2.60
CA LEU A 206 -5.12 -1.09 2.20
C LEU A 206 -5.92 -0.63 0.98
N PHE A 207 -5.77 -1.33 -0.14
CA PHE A 207 -6.61 -1.15 -1.31
C PHE A 207 -7.62 -2.29 -1.36
N CYS A 208 -8.86 -1.98 -0.99
CA CYS A 208 -9.94 -2.94 -0.88
C CYS A 208 -10.79 -2.92 -2.16
N PHE A 209 -11.16 -4.10 -2.66
CA PHE A 209 -11.92 -4.25 -3.90
C PHE A 209 -13.42 -4.50 -3.70
N GLY A 210 -13.89 -4.26 -2.47
CA GLY A 210 -15.23 -4.52 -1.96
C GLY A 210 -15.18 -4.79 -0.46
N ASP A 211 -16.22 -5.43 0.10
CA ASP A 211 -16.19 -5.98 1.45
C ASP A 211 -15.00 -6.95 1.61
N VAL A 212 -14.42 -7.00 2.81
CA VAL A 212 -13.25 -7.82 3.15
C VAL A 212 -13.66 -9.00 4.02
N ASP A 213 -13.11 -10.18 3.76
CA ASP A 213 -13.24 -11.36 4.61
C ASP A 213 -12.24 -11.25 5.76
N ALA A 214 -12.73 -11.02 6.98
CA ALA A 214 -11.93 -10.91 8.20
C ALA A 214 -11.65 -12.28 8.86
N ARG A 215 -12.27 -13.38 8.40
CA ARG A 215 -12.05 -14.72 8.99
C ARG A 215 -10.58 -15.17 8.96
N PRO A 216 -9.79 -14.89 7.90
CA PRO A 216 -8.35 -15.16 7.91
C PRO A 216 -7.61 -14.41 9.02
N LEU A 217 -7.96 -13.14 9.28
CA LEU A 217 -7.37 -12.35 10.38
C LEU A 217 -7.64 -13.02 11.73
N PHE A 218 -8.89 -13.37 12.02
CA PHE A 218 -9.24 -14.04 13.28
C PHE A 218 -8.57 -15.40 13.44
N ARG A 219 -8.51 -16.18 12.36
CA ARG A 219 -7.80 -17.46 12.36
C ARG A 219 -6.33 -17.30 12.74
N ASP A 220 -5.67 -16.27 12.22
CA ASP A 220 -4.27 -15.98 12.53
C ASP A 220 -4.10 -15.49 13.97
N LEU A 221 -5.01 -14.65 14.47
CA LEU A 221 -5.02 -14.22 15.88
C LEU A 221 -5.21 -15.39 16.84
N HIS A 222 -6.17 -16.29 16.58
CA HIS A 222 -6.39 -17.50 17.37
C HIS A 222 -5.18 -18.44 17.33
N ARG A 223 -4.53 -18.58 16.17
CA ARG A 223 -3.30 -19.38 16.05
C ARG A 223 -2.16 -18.77 16.86
N ALA A 224 -1.97 -17.46 16.78
CA ALA A 224 -0.98 -16.74 17.58
C ALA A 224 -1.24 -16.98 19.07
N LEU A 225 -2.48 -16.78 19.52
CA LEU A 225 -2.90 -17.01 20.91
C LEU A 225 -2.64 -18.45 21.38
N ALA A 226 -3.00 -19.45 20.57
CA ALA A 226 -2.76 -20.86 20.90
C ALA A 226 -1.26 -21.16 21.04
N ASN A 227 -0.41 -20.52 20.23
CA ASN A 227 1.04 -20.63 20.37
C ASN A 227 1.54 -19.95 21.65
N LEU A 228 1.06 -18.74 21.97
CA LEU A 228 1.41 -18.04 23.23
C LEU A 228 1.14 -18.92 24.45
N GLN A 229 -0.06 -19.48 24.54
CA GLN A 229 -0.49 -20.32 25.66
C GLN A 229 0.38 -21.58 25.83
N ARG A 230 0.98 -22.10 24.75
CA ARG A 230 1.95 -23.21 24.83
C ARG A 230 3.29 -22.79 25.45
N PHE A 231 3.67 -21.51 25.38
CA PHE A 231 4.91 -20.98 25.94
C PHE A 231 4.73 -20.40 27.36
N GLU A 232 3.50 -20.06 27.77
CA GLU A 232 3.19 -19.53 29.12
C GLU A 232 3.54 -20.48 30.27
N THR A 233 3.84 -21.75 30.00
CA THR A 233 4.38 -22.71 30.99
C THR A 233 5.73 -22.30 31.61
N VAL A 234 6.36 -21.19 31.19
CA VAL A 234 7.70 -20.76 31.67
C VAL A 234 7.72 -19.39 32.38
N GLY A 235 6.58 -18.73 32.66
CA GLY A 235 6.57 -17.60 33.60
C GLY A 235 5.68 -16.38 33.29
N ALA A 236 4.80 -16.45 32.30
CA ALA A 236 3.89 -15.36 31.93
C ALA A 236 2.42 -15.71 32.25
N ALA A 237 2.12 -16.12 33.49
CA ALA A 237 0.74 -16.46 33.86
C ALA A 237 -0.15 -15.19 33.86
N GLY A 238 -0.93 -14.97 32.80
CA GLY A 238 -1.99 -13.95 32.74
C GLY A 238 -2.09 -13.16 31.44
N ALA A 239 -1.03 -13.10 30.62
CA ALA A 239 -1.04 -12.35 29.36
C ALA A 239 -1.98 -12.99 28.33
N GLY A 240 -1.95 -14.32 28.21
CA GLY A 240 -2.76 -15.11 27.30
C GLY A 240 -4.25 -15.01 27.59
N ALA A 241 -4.65 -14.92 28.86
CA ALA A 241 -6.05 -14.70 29.23
C ALA A 241 -6.54 -13.29 28.81
N SER A 242 -5.72 -12.26 29.01
CA SER A 242 -6.02 -10.88 28.60
C SER A 242 -6.12 -10.74 27.08
N ILE A 243 -5.20 -11.36 26.35
CA ILE A 243 -5.19 -11.36 24.87
C ILE A 243 -6.40 -12.15 24.35
N SER A 244 -6.72 -13.30 24.94
CA SER A 244 -7.91 -14.08 24.59
C SER A 244 -9.20 -13.27 24.76
N ALA A 245 -9.33 -12.52 25.86
CA ALA A 245 -10.49 -11.65 26.08
C ALA A 245 -10.55 -10.51 25.06
N SER A 246 -9.39 -9.96 24.67
CA SER A 246 -9.30 -8.91 23.66
C SER A 246 -9.71 -9.42 22.27
N VAL A 247 -9.24 -10.61 21.86
CA VAL A 247 -9.65 -11.26 20.60
C VAL A 247 -11.16 -11.52 20.59
N ALA A 248 -11.71 -12.08 21.67
CA ALA A 248 -13.16 -12.32 21.78
C ALA A 248 -13.98 -11.02 21.71
N THR A 249 -13.44 -9.91 22.25
CA THR A 249 -14.05 -8.58 22.17
C THR A 249 -14.03 -8.03 20.74
N LEU A 250 -12.99 -8.31 19.95
CA LEU A 250 -12.96 -7.91 18.54
C LEU A 250 -13.97 -8.70 17.71
N GLU A 251 -14.08 -10.00 17.96
CA GLU A 251 -15.04 -10.87 17.27
C GLU A 251 -16.48 -10.50 17.58
N SER A 252 -16.81 -10.21 18.85
CA SER A 252 -18.18 -9.83 19.24
C SER A 252 -18.64 -8.50 18.63
N ARG A 253 -17.69 -7.69 18.14
CA ARG A 253 -17.97 -6.44 17.41
C ARG A 253 -18.23 -6.68 15.93
N ILE A 254 -18.38 -7.91 15.43
CA ILE A 254 -18.64 -8.17 14.01
C ILE A 254 -19.74 -9.21 13.84
N ASP A 255 -20.83 -8.81 13.20
CA ASP A 255 -21.98 -9.69 12.97
C ASP A 255 -21.70 -10.74 11.88
N ASP A 256 -21.05 -10.34 10.78
CA ASP A 256 -20.62 -11.22 9.69
C ASP A 256 -19.14 -11.00 9.35
N PRO A 257 -18.22 -11.84 9.85
CA PRO A 257 -16.79 -11.69 9.58
C PRO A 257 -16.41 -12.05 8.15
N SER A 258 -17.31 -12.62 7.34
CA SER A 258 -17.03 -12.90 5.93
C SER A 258 -17.20 -11.68 5.03
N ARG A 259 -17.86 -10.62 5.53
CA ARG A 259 -18.19 -9.40 4.80
C ARG A 259 -18.09 -8.17 5.68
N VAL A 260 -16.86 -7.69 5.85
CA VAL A 260 -16.56 -6.51 6.68
C VAL A 260 -16.29 -5.32 5.79
N ALA A 261 -16.98 -4.20 6.04
CA ALA A 261 -16.72 -2.94 5.35
C ALA A 261 -15.24 -2.52 5.49
N PRO A 262 -14.58 -2.01 4.45
CA PRO A 262 -13.15 -1.69 4.46
C PRO A 262 -12.67 -0.84 5.63
N GLU A 263 -13.43 0.17 6.04
CA GLU A 263 -13.09 1.06 7.15
C GLU A 263 -13.17 0.32 8.50
N ARG A 264 -14.21 -0.52 8.67
CA ARG A 264 -14.33 -1.38 9.86
C ARG A 264 -13.20 -2.40 9.90
N PHE A 265 -12.81 -2.96 8.75
CA PHE A 265 -11.67 -3.87 8.65
C PHE A 265 -10.35 -3.17 9.01
N ALA A 266 -10.20 -1.90 8.63
CA ALA A 266 -9.05 -1.10 9.00
C ALA A 266 -8.91 -0.95 10.53
N GLY A 267 -10.01 -0.60 11.19
CA GLY A 267 -10.06 -0.51 12.66
C GLY A 267 -9.78 -1.86 13.33
N LEU A 268 -10.23 -2.97 12.76
CA LEU A 268 -9.88 -4.31 13.27
C LEU A 268 -8.40 -4.61 13.17
N LEU A 269 -7.73 -4.22 12.07
CA LEU A 269 -6.30 -4.38 11.92
C LEU A 269 -5.52 -3.51 12.92
N ALA A 270 -5.97 -2.29 13.17
CA ALA A 270 -5.37 -1.40 14.18
C ALA A 270 -5.50 -1.99 15.58
N ALA A 271 -6.70 -2.47 15.94
CA ALA A 271 -6.94 -3.08 17.24
C ALA A 271 -6.18 -4.42 17.40
N ALA A 272 -6.07 -5.22 16.33
CA ALA A 272 -5.25 -6.43 16.34
C ALA A 272 -3.76 -6.12 16.54
N ASP A 273 -3.26 -5.05 15.94
CA ASP A 273 -1.88 -4.58 16.13
C ASP A 273 -1.64 -4.12 17.58
N GLU A 274 -2.58 -3.37 18.17
CA GLU A 274 -2.53 -2.96 19.57
C GLU A 274 -2.51 -4.18 20.52
N VAL A 275 -3.39 -5.15 20.31
CA VAL A 275 -3.40 -6.40 21.07
C VAL A 275 -2.05 -7.10 20.95
N SER A 276 -1.49 -7.19 19.75
CA SER A 276 -0.20 -7.83 19.55
C SER A 276 0.93 -7.11 20.28
N ARG A 277 0.93 -5.77 20.38
CA ARG A 277 1.94 -5.00 21.11
C ARG A 277 1.95 -5.24 22.62
N THR A 278 0.84 -5.73 23.19
CA THR A 278 0.80 -6.12 24.61
C THR A 278 1.54 -7.43 24.89
N ILE A 279 1.92 -8.18 23.85
CA ILE A 279 2.74 -9.38 23.96
C ILE A 279 4.22 -8.96 24.12
N GLU A 280 4.89 -9.52 25.13
CA GLU A 280 6.34 -9.40 25.34
C GLU A 280 7.13 -9.58 24.01
N PRO A 281 8.08 -8.69 23.65
CA PRO A 281 8.78 -8.74 22.37
C PRO A 281 9.48 -10.09 22.10
N SER A 282 9.97 -10.73 23.15
CA SER A 282 10.58 -12.08 23.11
C SER A 282 9.58 -13.15 22.64
N VAL A 283 8.33 -13.01 23.07
CA VAL A 283 7.22 -13.88 22.74
C VAL A 283 6.64 -13.51 21.37
N GLN A 284 6.57 -12.22 21.01
CA GLN A 284 6.23 -11.76 19.66
C GLN A 284 7.18 -12.35 18.62
N GLN A 285 8.49 -12.33 18.89
CA GLN A 285 9.49 -12.92 18.00
C GLN A 285 9.30 -14.43 17.85
N ALA A 286 9.02 -15.15 18.95
CA ALA A 286 8.76 -16.58 18.93
C ALA A 286 7.47 -16.94 18.17
N VAL A 287 6.39 -16.17 18.36
CA VAL A 287 5.13 -16.32 17.61
C VAL A 287 5.31 -15.99 16.14
N MET A 288 6.03 -14.91 15.83
CA MET A 288 6.33 -14.53 14.45
C MET A 288 7.15 -15.62 13.76
N ARG A 289 8.16 -16.16 14.44
CA ARG A 289 8.96 -17.28 13.94
C ARG A 289 8.11 -18.51 13.67
N ALA A 290 7.21 -18.87 14.60
CA ALA A 290 6.30 -20.01 14.43
C ALA A 290 5.31 -19.80 13.26
N ILE A 291 4.77 -18.59 13.09
CA ILE A 291 3.86 -18.24 11.98
C ILE A 291 4.60 -18.31 10.62
N LEU A 292 5.87 -17.91 10.58
CA LEU A 292 6.71 -17.94 9.38
C LEU A 292 7.22 -19.34 9.01
N GLU A 293 7.53 -20.17 10.01
CA GLU A 293 8.14 -21.50 9.83
C GLU A 293 7.12 -22.63 9.66
N THR A 294 5.82 -22.39 9.83
CA THR A 294 4.80 -23.42 9.58
C THR A 294 4.54 -23.54 8.07
N PRO A 295 4.80 -24.70 7.43
CA PRO A 295 4.43 -24.91 6.04
C PRO A 295 2.91 -24.80 5.89
N ARG A 296 2.42 -23.96 4.96
CA ARG A 296 1.00 -24.02 4.59
C ARG A 296 0.79 -25.29 3.74
N PRO A 297 -0.31 -26.03 3.94
CA PRO A 297 -0.71 -27.06 3.00
C PRO A 297 -1.00 -26.47 1.62
#